data_AF-A0A837NIT4-F1
#
_entry.id   AF-A0A837NIT4-F1
#
_cell.length_a   1.000
_cell.length_b   1.000
_cell.length_c   1.000
_cell.angle_alpha   90.00
_cell.angle_beta   90.00
_cell.angle_gamma   90.00
#
_symmetry.space_group_name_H-M   'P 1'
#
loop_
_entity.id
_entity.type
_entity.pdbx_description
1 polymer ?
#
loop_
_entity_poly.entity_id
_entity_poly.type
_entity_poly.pdbx_seq_one_letter_code
_entity_poly.pdbx_strand_id
1 'polypeptide(L)'
;MKRAYLTTAIALALSTAVGCSPASNEQPSAAAENEIWPKLNLPVKQKPAMEQRIDELLAKMTLEQKVAQMIQPEIRDITVEDMRKYGFGSYLNGGGAVPTKATPKTRRSCMTMLPLSWKVYRAMLPKTFWMNVMS
;
A
#
# COMPACT_ATOMS: atom_id res chain seq x y z
N MET A 1 -43.79 19.66 -78.69
CA MET A 1 -42.85 20.58 -78.02
C MET A 1 -42.83 20.28 -76.52
N LYS A 2 -41.84 19.51 -76.01
CA LYS A 2 -41.59 19.28 -74.56
C LYS A 2 -40.32 18.42 -74.33
N ARG A 3 -39.29 18.65 -75.14
CA ARG A 3 -37.95 18.05 -74.99
C ARG A 3 -36.94 19.18 -74.89
N ALA A 4 -36.99 19.95 -73.80
CA ALA A 4 -36.11 21.12 -73.62
C ALA A 4 -35.76 21.41 -72.14
N TYR A 5 -36.00 20.49 -71.21
CA TYR A 5 -35.59 20.63 -69.80
C TYR A 5 -34.38 19.75 -69.44
N LEU A 6 -33.55 19.44 -70.44
CA LEU A 6 -32.31 18.67 -70.31
C LEU A 6 -31.07 19.57 -70.41
N THR A 7 -31.16 20.78 -69.86
CA THR A 7 -30.07 21.75 -69.67
C THR A 7 -30.60 22.62 -68.53
N THR A 8 -30.07 22.67 -67.32
CA THR A 8 -28.68 22.79 -66.91
C THR A 8 -28.65 22.44 -65.43
N ALA A 9 -28.45 21.15 -65.14
CA ALA A 9 -27.71 20.78 -63.95
C ALA A 9 -26.30 21.38 -64.09
N ILE A 10 -25.68 21.77 -62.98
CA ILE A 10 -24.32 22.37 -62.89
C ILE A 10 -24.31 23.91 -63.04
N ALA A 11 -24.79 24.62 -62.01
CA ALA A 11 -24.17 25.86 -61.51
C ALA A 11 -24.93 26.34 -60.26
N LEU A 12 -24.20 26.85 -59.27
CA LEU A 12 -24.63 27.30 -57.93
C LEU A 12 -24.98 26.15 -56.97
N ALA A 13 -24.08 25.56 -56.18
CA ALA A 13 -22.91 26.12 -55.51
C ALA A 13 -23.21 27.46 -54.81
N LEU A 14 -23.96 27.40 -53.70
CA LEU A 14 -23.85 28.23 -52.48
C LEU A 14 -25.21 28.23 -51.77
N SER A 15 -25.35 27.42 -50.73
CA SER A 15 -26.08 27.81 -49.51
C SER A 15 -25.74 26.83 -48.41
N THR A 16 -24.82 27.30 -47.59
CA THR A 16 -24.44 26.82 -46.26
C THR A 16 -25.67 26.50 -45.40
N ALA A 17 -25.74 25.28 -44.87
CA ALA A 17 -26.61 24.98 -43.74
C ALA A 17 -26.08 23.76 -42.96
N VAL A 18 -25.69 24.04 -41.73
CA VAL A 18 -25.82 23.16 -40.55
C VAL A 18 -24.75 22.08 -40.35
N GLY A 19 -23.75 22.47 -39.55
CA GLY A 19 -23.53 21.83 -38.24
C GLY A 19 -22.88 20.45 -38.24
N CYS A 20 -21.56 20.41 -38.40
CA CYS A 20 -20.77 19.31 -37.86
C CYS A 20 -20.61 19.53 -36.35
N SER A 21 -21.42 18.84 -35.54
CA SER A 21 -21.12 18.62 -34.11
C SER A 21 -20.59 17.20 -33.96
N PRO A 22 -19.50 16.97 -33.20
CA PRO A 22 -19.07 15.62 -32.89
C PRO A 22 -20.17 14.95 -32.06
N ALA A 23 -20.40 13.67 -32.34
CA ALA A 23 -21.36 12.82 -31.65
C ALA A 23 -21.20 12.98 -30.13
N SER A 24 -22.17 13.63 -29.51
CA SER A 24 -22.36 13.58 -28.07
C SER A 24 -22.68 12.13 -27.73
N ASN A 25 -21.66 11.42 -27.25
CA ASN A 25 -21.84 10.13 -26.62
C ASN A 25 -22.52 10.40 -25.27
N GLU A 26 -23.84 10.56 -25.29
CA GLU A 26 -24.64 10.52 -24.08
C GLU A 26 -24.48 9.14 -23.46
N GLN A 27 -23.78 9.13 -22.34
CA GLN A 27 -23.74 8.03 -21.39
C GLN A 27 -25.15 7.82 -20.85
N PRO A 28 -25.64 6.57 -20.85
CA PRO A 28 -26.06 6.05 -19.57
C PRO A 28 -25.69 4.59 -19.44
N SER A 29 -24.69 4.32 -18.62
CA SER A 29 -24.82 3.19 -17.71
C SER A 29 -23.94 3.50 -16.53
N ALA A 30 -24.57 3.95 -15.45
CA ALA A 30 -24.03 3.66 -14.14
C ALA A 30 -23.77 2.15 -14.13
N ALA A 31 -22.52 1.76 -14.33
CA ALA A 31 -22.06 0.45 -13.97
C ALA A 31 -22.51 0.30 -12.52
N ALA A 32 -23.52 -0.54 -12.30
CA ALA A 32 -24.05 -0.81 -10.99
C ALA A 32 -22.85 -1.13 -10.11
N GLU A 33 -22.54 -0.21 -9.20
CA GLU A 33 -21.48 -0.34 -8.22
C GLU A 33 -21.95 -1.45 -7.28
N ASN A 34 -21.78 -2.70 -7.72
CA ASN A 34 -21.90 -3.85 -6.85
C ASN A 34 -20.65 -3.82 -5.96
N GLU A 35 -20.63 -2.88 -5.02
CA GLU A 35 -19.70 -2.89 -3.89
C GLU A 35 -20.00 -4.14 -3.06
N ILE A 36 -19.36 -5.25 -3.41
CA ILE A 36 -19.40 -6.51 -2.63
C ILE A 36 -18.92 -6.25 -1.19
N TRP A 37 -18.13 -5.20 -0.98
CA TRP A 37 -17.66 -4.75 0.33
C TRP A 37 -17.97 -3.26 0.52
N PRO A 38 -18.64 -2.86 1.61
CA PRO A 38 -18.95 -1.46 1.87
C PRO A 38 -17.66 -0.66 2.14
N LYS A 39 -17.57 0.56 1.59
CA LYS A 39 -16.54 1.52 1.99
C LYS A 39 -16.61 1.78 3.50
N LEU A 40 -15.57 1.35 4.22
CA LEU A 40 -15.45 1.52 5.67
C LEU A 40 -15.10 2.97 6.02
N ASN A 41 -15.92 3.61 6.86
CA ASN A 41 -15.57 4.91 7.46
C ASN A 41 -14.72 4.67 8.71
N LEU A 42 -13.40 4.75 8.57
CA LEU A 42 -12.47 4.52 9.67
C LEU A 42 -12.43 5.75 10.60
N PRO A 43 -12.53 5.56 11.94
CA PRO A 43 -12.42 6.67 12.89
C PRO A 43 -11.01 7.26 12.95
N VAL A 44 -10.01 6.55 12.44
CA VAL A 44 -8.62 6.98 12.38
C VAL A 44 -8.38 7.70 11.05
N LYS A 45 -8.23 9.02 11.12
CA LYS A 45 -7.85 9.84 9.97
C LYS A 45 -6.35 9.69 9.69
N GLN A 46 -5.99 9.59 8.42
CA GLN A 46 -4.61 9.72 7.99
C GLN A 46 -4.08 11.12 8.35
N LYS A 47 -2.85 11.18 8.85
CA LYS A 47 -2.19 12.43 9.23
C LYS A 47 -1.17 12.76 8.14
N PRO A 48 -1.33 13.85 7.37
CA PRO A 48 -0.46 14.14 6.22
C PRO A 48 1.04 14.15 6.56
N ALA A 49 1.41 14.69 7.72
CA ALA A 49 2.80 14.70 8.19
C ALA A 49 3.36 13.30 8.46
N MET A 50 2.52 12.35 8.91
CA MET A 50 2.95 10.95 9.07
C MET A 50 3.14 10.28 7.71
N GLU A 51 2.20 10.45 6.79
CA GLU A 51 2.30 9.86 5.44
C GLU A 51 3.55 10.36 4.72
N GLN A 52 3.85 11.67 4.81
CA GLN A 52 5.09 12.24 4.28
C GLN A 52 6.34 11.59 4.87
N ARG A 53 6.38 11.36 6.19
CA ARG A 53 7.50 10.67 6.84
C ARG A 53 7.62 9.22 6.36
N ILE A 54 6.51 8.52 6.19
CA ILE A 54 6.48 7.15 5.66
C ILE A 54 7.06 7.14 4.24
N ASP A 55 6.62 8.05 3.37
CA ASP A 55 7.12 8.16 1.99
C ASP A 55 8.63 8.45 1.95
N GLU A 56 9.10 9.39 2.76
CA GLU A 56 10.53 9.71 2.86
C GLU A 56 11.37 8.53 3.35
N LEU A 57 10.84 7.71 4.27
CA LEU A 57 11.52 6.52 4.75
C LEU A 57 11.54 5.42 3.68
N LEU A 58 10.39 5.14 3.04
CA LEU A 58 10.29 4.15 1.98
C LEU A 58 11.15 4.49 0.76
N ALA A 59 11.34 5.78 0.46
CA ALA A 59 12.23 6.25 -0.61
C ALA A 59 13.71 5.97 -0.30
N LYS A 60 14.11 5.97 0.97
CA LYS A 60 15.49 5.70 1.42
C LYS A 60 15.78 4.21 1.60
N MET A 61 14.77 3.35 1.57
CA MET A 61 14.93 1.91 1.77
C MET A 61 15.27 1.17 0.48
N THR A 62 16.22 0.25 0.56
CA THR A 62 16.47 -0.73 -0.51
C THR A 62 15.35 -1.77 -0.58
N LEU A 63 15.30 -2.55 -1.66
CA LEU A 63 14.32 -3.64 -1.80
C LEU A 63 14.47 -4.66 -0.67
N GLU A 64 15.70 -5.02 -0.33
CA GLU A 64 16.03 -5.97 0.74
C GLU A 64 15.53 -5.47 2.09
N GLN A 65 15.68 -4.17 2.35
CA GLN A 65 15.18 -3.54 3.58
C GLN A 65 13.65 -3.56 3.64
N LYS A 66 12.97 -3.33 2.50
CA LYS A 66 11.50 -3.41 2.43
C LYS A 66 11.01 -4.83 2.69
N VAL A 67 11.66 -5.82 2.07
CA VAL A 67 11.36 -7.24 2.28
C VAL A 67 11.64 -7.62 3.74
N ALA A 68 12.74 -7.17 4.34
CA ALA A 68 13.06 -7.44 5.73
C ALA A 68 11.98 -6.91 6.70
N GLN A 69 11.39 -5.74 6.43
CA GLN A 69 10.28 -5.22 7.27
C GLN A 69 9.01 -6.08 7.19
N MET A 70 8.82 -6.85 6.11
CA MET A 70 7.67 -7.74 5.93
C MET A 70 7.88 -9.14 6.54
N ILE A 71 9.12 -9.53 6.82
CA ILE A 71 9.45 -10.85 7.35
C ILE A 71 9.37 -10.84 8.89
N GLN A 72 8.65 -11.81 9.45
CA GLN A 72 8.52 -12.04 10.89
C GLN A 72 9.11 -13.41 11.27
N PRO A 73 10.38 -13.48 11.68
CA PRO A 73 10.98 -14.72 12.16
C PRO A 73 10.47 -15.13 13.56
N GLU A 74 10.63 -16.41 13.88
CA GLU A 74 10.44 -16.94 15.24
C GLU A 74 11.75 -16.81 16.04
N ILE A 75 11.66 -16.44 17.32
CA ILE A 75 12.82 -16.10 18.17
C ILE A 75 13.80 -17.27 18.39
N ARG A 76 13.41 -18.52 18.17
CA ARG A 76 14.26 -19.71 18.30
C ARG A 76 15.09 -19.98 17.06
N ASP A 77 14.66 -19.48 15.91
CA ASP A 77 15.27 -19.76 14.61
C ASP A 77 16.20 -18.63 14.14
N ILE A 78 16.42 -17.62 14.98
CA ILE A 78 17.26 -16.46 14.69
C ILE A 78 18.16 -16.10 15.87
N THR A 79 19.29 -15.47 15.57
CA THR A 79 20.18 -14.88 16.58
C THR A 79 19.97 -13.37 16.72
N VAL A 80 20.54 -12.78 17.77
CA VAL A 80 20.57 -11.32 17.95
C VAL A 80 21.39 -10.68 16.81
N GLU A 81 22.40 -11.38 16.32
CA GLU A 81 23.27 -10.97 15.22
C GLU A 81 22.50 -10.96 13.89
N ASP A 82 21.63 -11.94 13.64
CA ASP A 82 20.74 -11.95 12.47
C ASP A 82 19.80 -10.75 12.48
N MET A 83 19.27 -10.38 13.66
CA MET A 83 18.44 -9.16 13.80
C MET A 83 19.22 -7.89 13.46
N ARG A 84 20.51 -7.80 13.84
CA ARG A 84 21.36 -6.66 13.45
C ARG A 84 21.70 -6.67 11.96
N LYS A 85 21.89 -7.86 11.38
CA LYS A 85 22.28 -8.04 9.99
C LYS A 85 21.14 -7.73 9.02
N TYR A 86 19.95 -8.23 9.31
CA TYR A 86 18.80 -8.15 8.39
C TYR A 86 17.80 -7.06 8.77
N GLY A 87 17.70 -6.69 10.05
CA GLY A 87 16.78 -5.64 10.49
C GLY A 87 15.31 -5.99 10.23
N PHE A 88 14.88 -7.18 10.63
CA PHE A 88 13.49 -7.64 10.48
C PHE A 88 12.50 -6.64 11.10
N GLY A 89 11.28 -6.55 10.55
CA GLY A 89 10.25 -5.59 10.98
C GLY A 89 9.47 -6.03 12.23
N SER A 90 9.51 -7.31 12.57
CA SER A 90 9.01 -7.86 13.83
C SER A 90 9.71 -9.18 14.15
N TYR A 91 9.43 -9.77 15.30
CA TYR A 91 9.77 -11.15 15.61
C TYR A 91 8.65 -11.76 16.45
N LEU A 92 8.47 -13.07 16.37
CA LEU A 92 7.46 -13.80 17.10
C LEU A 92 8.08 -14.59 18.24
N ASN A 93 7.37 -14.62 19.37
CA ASN A 93 7.60 -15.59 20.43
C ASN A 93 6.39 -16.53 20.49
N GLY A 94 6.52 -17.73 19.93
CA GLY A 94 5.42 -18.70 19.82
C GLY A 94 5.05 -19.39 21.14
N GLY A 95 5.62 -18.99 22.28
CA GLY A 95 5.35 -19.57 23.59
C GLY A 95 6.19 -20.81 23.95
N GLY A 96 6.87 -21.43 22.98
CA GLY A 96 7.82 -22.53 23.21
C GLY A 96 9.26 -22.10 23.50
N ALA A 97 9.59 -20.82 23.31
CA ALA A 97 10.95 -20.27 23.41
C ALA A 97 11.37 -19.90 24.84
N VAL A 98 10.82 -20.57 25.84
CA VAL A 98 11.08 -20.26 27.25
C VAL A 98 12.45 -20.82 27.65
N PRO A 99 13.33 -20.03 28.28
CA PRO A 99 14.57 -20.55 28.85
C PRO A 99 14.27 -21.73 29.78
N THR A 100 15.12 -22.77 29.69
CA THR A 100 14.94 -24.19 30.06
C THR A 100 14.43 -24.56 31.47
N LYS A 101 13.90 -23.63 32.28
CA LYS A 101 13.36 -23.92 33.62
C LYS A 101 11.93 -23.42 33.87
N ALA A 102 11.32 -22.66 32.97
CA ALA A 102 9.94 -22.19 33.15
C ALA A 102 8.97 -22.87 32.19
N THR A 103 7.82 -23.32 32.71
CA THR A 103 6.75 -23.85 31.88
C THR A 103 6.09 -22.72 31.08
N PRO A 104 5.82 -22.90 29.77
CA PRO A 104 5.20 -21.91 28.89
C PRO A 104 3.94 -21.23 29.45
N LYS A 105 3.16 -21.94 30.26
CA LYS A 105 1.84 -21.51 30.73
C LYS A 105 1.88 -20.60 31.96
N THR A 106 3.04 -20.37 32.56
CA THR A 106 3.12 -19.59 33.81
C THR A 106 3.35 -18.11 33.52
N ARG A 107 2.62 -17.20 34.19
CA ARG A 107 2.84 -15.73 34.09
C ARG A 107 4.31 -15.32 34.27
N ARG A 108 5.05 -16.03 35.13
CA ARG A 108 6.50 -15.85 35.37
C ARG A 108 7.36 -16.12 34.14
N SER A 109 6.93 -17.01 33.23
CA SER A 109 7.62 -17.31 31.97
C SER A 109 7.74 -16.09 31.06
N CYS A 110 6.65 -15.33 30.88
CA CYS A 110 6.67 -14.09 30.11
C CYS A 110 7.67 -13.08 30.71
N MET A 111 7.68 -12.94 32.04
CA MET A 111 8.62 -12.04 32.73
C MET A 111 10.08 -12.46 32.53
N THR A 112 10.38 -13.77 32.52
CA THR A 112 11.75 -14.26 32.29
C THR A 112 12.25 -14.04 30.87
N MET A 113 11.36 -13.76 29.91
CA MET A 113 11.72 -13.48 28.51
C MET A 113 12.03 -12.01 28.24
N LEU A 114 11.60 -11.08 29.12
CA LEU A 114 11.85 -9.64 28.97
C LEU A 114 13.33 -9.29 28.66
N PRO A 115 14.35 -9.87 29.32
CA PRO A 115 15.75 -9.55 29.03
C PRO A 115 16.20 -9.98 27.63
N LEU A 116 15.70 -11.13 27.15
CA LEU A 116 16.01 -11.63 25.81
C LEU A 116 15.29 -10.79 24.75
N SER A 117 13.99 -10.55 24.94
CA SER A 117 13.18 -9.66 24.11
C SER A 117 13.80 -8.27 24.00
N TRP A 118 14.34 -7.74 25.10
CA TRP A 118 15.02 -6.45 25.11
C TRP A 118 16.32 -6.47 24.29
N LYS A 119 17.13 -7.53 24.38
CA LYS A 119 18.34 -7.66 23.56
C LYS A 119 18.04 -7.73 22.08
N VAL A 120 17.02 -8.51 21.69
CA VAL A 120 16.53 -8.64 20.30
C VAL A 120 15.98 -7.30 19.80
N TYR A 121 15.15 -6.63 20.59
CA TYR A 121 14.62 -5.30 20.23
C TYR A 121 15.73 -4.26 20.08
N ARG A 122 16.71 -4.24 20.98
CA ARG A 122 17.87 -3.34 20.86
C ARG A 122 18.70 -3.63 19.61
N ALA A 123 18.80 -4.88 19.19
CA ALA A 123 19.47 -5.26 17.95
C ALA A 123 18.69 -4.83 16.70
N MET A 124 17.37 -4.74 16.80
CA MET A 124 16.46 -4.25 15.75
C MET A 124 16.52 -2.74 15.54
N LEU A 125 17.09 -1.97 16.48
CA LEU A 125 17.26 -0.53 16.38
C LEU A 125 18.61 -0.19 15.72
N PRO A 126 18.69 0.01 14.38
CA PRO A 126 19.77 0.82 13.84
C PRO A 126 19.55 2.26 14.33
N LYS A 127 20.62 2.93 14.75
CA LYS A 127 20.59 4.32 15.29
C LYS A 127 19.97 5.36 14.33
N THR A 128 19.63 5.00 13.10
CA THR A 128 19.16 5.91 12.04
C THR A 128 17.74 5.64 11.53
N PHE A 129 17.18 4.44 11.68
CA PHE A 129 15.84 4.11 11.11
C PHE A 129 14.70 4.45 12.08
N TRP A 130 14.78 3.98 13.32
CA TRP A 130 13.69 4.19 14.31
C TRP A 130 13.72 5.56 14.98
N MET A 131 14.88 6.21 15.11
CA MET A 131 14.98 7.58 15.64
C MET A 131 14.27 8.61 14.75
N ASN A 132 14.20 8.37 13.44
CA ASN A 132 13.48 9.23 12.49
C ASN A 132 11.97 8.92 12.42
N VAL A 133 11.53 7.73 12.83
CA VAL A 133 10.11 7.35 12.88
C VAL A 133 9.44 7.87 14.17
N MET A 134 10.19 7.95 15.28
CA MET A 134 9.64 8.34 16.59
C MET A 134 9.92 9.79 17.03
N SER A 135 10.62 10.60 16.22
CA SER A 135 10.65 12.08 16.33
C SER A 135 9.61 12.70 15.41
#